data_AF-A0AAU4RYW6-F1
#
_entry.id   AF-A0AAU4RYW6-F1
#
_cell.length_a   1.000
_cell.length_b   1.000
_cell.length_c   1.000
_cell.angle_alpha   90.00
_cell.angle_beta   90.00
_cell.angle_gamma   90.00
#
_symmetry.space_group_name_H-M   'P 1'
#
loop_
_entity.id
_entity.type
_entity.pdbx_description
1 polymer ?
#
loop_
_entity_poly.entity_id
_entity_poly.type
_entity_poly.pdbx_seq_one_letter_code
_entity_poly.pdbx_strand_id
1 'polypeptide(L)'
;MTDIDEVQSSSGAAELLALSDGHHARAVRSLGGHEIAGHSVKVYAIEAPGRSVSERDARDALRIAADHLASAHLRGSLGLSVLLVHAGGDGDYVLVHTWIEGYMSDLAVFTGPVGNIDALRPGRTGLAPCVWEAAVLAHERDAFSRHVLDGAGAVEARLAAWRADVLEGEVR
;
A
#
# COMPACT_ATOMS: atom_id res chain seq x y z
N MET A 1 8.84 45.79 4.35
CA MET A 1 8.07 44.77 5.06
C MET A 1 6.84 44.56 4.20
N THR A 2 6.98 43.69 3.21
CA THR A 2 6.06 43.58 2.08
C THR A 2 5.09 42.45 2.41
N ASP A 3 3.80 42.74 2.31
CA ASP A 3 2.69 41.80 2.47
C ASP A 3 2.94 40.50 1.72
N ILE A 4 3.11 39.40 2.46
CA ILE A 4 3.15 38.03 1.92
C ILE A 4 1.83 37.29 2.25
N ASP A 5 0.90 37.92 2.99
CA ASP A 5 -0.20 37.18 3.63
C ASP A 5 -1.54 37.12 2.90
N GLU A 6 -1.72 37.74 1.72
CA GLU A 6 -3.07 37.86 1.15
C GLU A 6 -3.31 37.27 -0.26
N VAL A 7 -2.34 36.57 -0.87
CA VAL A 7 -2.49 36.11 -2.28
C VAL A 7 -2.42 34.58 -2.47
N GLN A 8 -2.35 33.76 -1.40
CA GLN A 8 -2.32 32.29 -1.52
C GLN A 8 -3.45 31.52 -0.82
N SER A 9 -4.39 32.18 -0.14
CA SER A 9 -5.36 31.49 0.73
C SER A 9 -6.62 30.97 0.02
N SER A 10 -6.98 31.46 -1.16
CA SER A 10 -8.24 31.10 -1.82
C SER A 10 -8.16 29.85 -2.70
N SER A 11 -7.02 29.59 -3.37
CA SER A 11 -6.87 28.41 -4.23
C SER A 11 -6.76 27.12 -3.43
N GLY A 12 -5.98 27.13 -2.34
CA GLY A 12 -5.81 25.96 -1.47
C GLY A 12 -7.11 25.52 -0.79
N ALA A 13 -7.96 26.48 -0.38
CA ALA A 13 -9.24 26.15 0.25
C ALA A 13 -10.21 25.44 -0.71
N ALA A 14 -10.32 25.91 -1.96
CA ALA A 14 -11.17 25.29 -2.97
C ALA A 14 -10.69 23.87 -3.34
N GLU A 15 -9.37 23.67 -3.46
CA GLU A 15 -8.77 22.36 -3.71
C GLU A 15 -9.04 21.39 -2.55
N LEU A 16 -8.90 21.82 -1.29
CA LEU A 16 -9.21 21.00 -0.12
C LEU A 16 -10.70 20.62 -0.03
N LEU A 17 -11.60 21.53 -0.41
CA LEU A 17 -13.03 21.23 -0.48
C LEU A 17 -13.31 20.19 -1.58
N ALA A 18 -12.70 20.32 -2.75
CA ALA A 18 -12.83 19.32 -3.82
C ALA A 18 -12.29 17.93 -3.38
N LEU A 19 -11.20 17.90 -2.62
CA LEU A 19 -10.69 16.65 -2.02
C LEU A 19 -11.67 16.06 -1.01
N SER A 20 -12.29 16.90 -0.18
CA SER A 20 -13.30 16.48 0.79
C SER A 20 -14.54 15.89 0.09
N ASP A 21 -14.96 16.51 -1.00
CA ASP A 21 -16.09 16.05 -1.82
C ASP A 21 -15.80 14.71 -2.51
N GLY A 22 -14.54 14.44 -2.88
CA GLY A 22 -14.10 13.16 -3.45
C GLY A 22 -13.69 12.10 -2.41
N HIS A 23 -13.68 12.44 -1.13
CA HIS A 23 -13.28 11.54 -0.05
C HIS A 23 -14.44 10.64 0.37
N HIS A 24 -14.31 9.36 0.05
CA HIS A 24 -15.30 8.35 0.39
C HIS A 24 -14.60 7.10 0.92
N ALA A 25 -15.35 6.21 1.56
CA ALA A 25 -14.83 4.90 1.91
C ALA A 25 -14.27 4.18 0.67
N ARG A 26 -13.24 3.35 0.91
CA ARG A 26 -12.74 2.37 -0.05
C ARG A 26 -12.92 0.99 0.55
N ALA A 27 -13.42 0.06 -0.26
CA ALA A 27 -13.51 -1.33 0.15
C ALA A 27 -12.10 -1.93 0.18
N VAL A 28 -11.76 -2.62 1.26
CA VAL A 28 -10.52 -3.35 1.45
C VAL A 28 -10.86 -4.82 1.66
N ARG A 29 -10.12 -5.68 0.96
CA ARG A 29 -10.28 -7.13 1.06
C ARG A 29 -8.93 -7.82 0.95
N SER A 30 -8.75 -8.90 1.70
CA SER A 30 -7.57 -9.74 1.55
C SER A 30 -7.66 -10.53 0.25
N LEU A 31 -6.55 -10.59 -0.49
CA LEU A 31 -6.36 -11.51 -1.61
C LEU A 31 -5.55 -12.76 -1.20
N GLY A 32 -5.27 -12.90 0.10
CA GLY A 32 -4.49 -14.00 0.65
C GLY A 32 -2.99 -13.74 0.77
N GLY A 33 -2.28 -14.78 1.19
CA GLY A 33 -0.82 -14.79 1.34
C GLY A 33 -0.14 -15.50 0.18
N HIS A 34 1.00 -14.98 -0.26
CA HIS A 34 1.79 -15.50 -1.37
C HIS A 34 3.27 -15.58 -1.00
N GLU A 35 3.97 -16.57 -1.53
CA GLU A 35 5.43 -16.63 -1.49
C GLU A 35 5.98 -16.17 -2.84
N ILE A 36 6.64 -15.01 -2.89
CA ILE A 36 7.22 -14.47 -4.13
C ILE A 36 8.63 -13.93 -3.88
N ALA A 37 9.57 -14.26 -4.77
CA ALA A 37 10.96 -13.83 -4.67
C ALA A 37 11.59 -14.04 -3.27
N GLY A 38 11.22 -15.13 -2.57
CA GLY A 38 11.69 -15.43 -1.21
C GLY A 38 11.04 -14.61 -0.09
N HIS A 39 9.92 -13.96 -0.36
CA HIS A 39 9.17 -13.17 0.63
C HIS A 39 7.79 -13.76 0.88
N SER A 40 7.38 -13.76 2.15
CA SER A 40 5.99 -13.95 2.55
C SER A 40 5.24 -12.63 2.37
N VAL A 41 4.28 -12.61 1.44
CA VAL A 41 3.57 -11.40 0.99
C VAL A 41 2.09 -11.49 1.31
N LYS A 42 1.58 -10.53 2.09
CA LYS A 42 0.13 -10.33 2.28
C LYS A 42 -0.38 -9.40 1.19
N VAL A 43 -1.46 -9.79 0.51
CA VAL A 43 -1.98 -9.01 -0.61
C VAL A 43 -3.36 -8.45 -0.27
N TYR A 44 -3.55 -7.16 -0.54
CA TYR A 44 -4.79 -6.44 -0.33
C TYR A 44 -5.28 -5.81 -1.63
N ALA A 45 -6.59 -5.91 -1.88
CA ALA A 45 -7.25 -5.04 -2.85
C ALA A 45 -7.85 -3.83 -2.13
N ILE A 46 -7.69 -2.65 -2.71
CA ILE A 46 -8.36 -1.41 -2.32
C ILE A 46 -9.20 -0.95 -3.52
N GLU A 47 -10.49 -0.73 -3.31
CA GLU A 47 -11.44 -0.52 -4.41
C GLU A 47 -12.23 0.77 -4.20
N ALA A 48 -12.14 1.67 -5.18
CA ALA A 48 -13.03 2.82 -5.27
C ALA A 48 -14.47 2.40 -5.60
N PRO A 49 -15.49 3.20 -5.25
CA PRO A 49 -16.87 2.90 -5.58
C PRO A 49 -17.07 2.56 -7.06
N GLY A 50 -17.67 1.40 -7.34
CA GLY A 50 -17.91 0.92 -8.71
C GLY A 50 -16.67 0.36 -9.43
N ARG A 51 -15.54 0.25 -8.73
CA ARG A 51 -14.31 -0.38 -9.22
C ARG A 51 -14.10 -1.73 -8.53
N SER A 52 -13.31 -2.60 -9.17
CA SER A 52 -12.95 -3.91 -8.62
C SER A 52 -11.58 -4.33 -9.14
N VAL A 53 -10.77 -4.92 -8.28
CA VAL A 53 -9.52 -5.59 -8.65
C VAL A 53 -9.85 -7.00 -9.15
N SER A 54 -9.61 -7.25 -10.43
CA SER A 54 -9.81 -8.59 -11.00
C SER A 54 -8.68 -9.56 -10.61
N GLU A 55 -8.90 -10.85 -10.83
CA GLU A 55 -7.82 -11.85 -10.66
C GLU A 55 -6.62 -11.57 -11.59
N ARG A 56 -6.87 -10.99 -12.78
CA ARG A 56 -5.80 -10.59 -13.68
C ARG A 56 -4.97 -9.48 -13.06
N ASP A 57 -5.62 -8.45 -12.53
CA ASP A 57 -4.94 -7.34 -11.87
C ASP A 57 -4.10 -7.84 -10.69
N ALA A 58 -4.62 -8.76 -9.88
CA ALA A 58 -3.87 -9.38 -8.79
C ALA A 58 -2.63 -10.14 -9.29
N ARG A 59 -2.73 -10.92 -10.37
CA ARG A 59 -1.58 -11.63 -10.97
C ARG A 59 -0.53 -10.68 -11.53
N ASP A 60 -0.97 -9.62 -12.22
CA ASP A 60 -0.07 -8.65 -12.83
C ASP A 60 0.63 -7.80 -11.75
N ALA A 61 -0.06 -7.47 -10.65
CA ALA A 61 0.54 -6.83 -9.48
C ALA A 61 1.57 -7.74 -8.79
N LEU A 62 1.29 -9.04 -8.66
CA LEU A 62 2.24 -10.02 -8.10
C LEU A 62 3.51 -10.12 -8.95
N ARG A 63 3.41 -9.99 -10.27
CA ARG A 63 4.58 -9.94 -11.17
C ARG A 63 5.42 -8.69 -10.91
N ILE A 64 4.78 -7.52 -10.83
CA ILE A 64 5.46 -6.25 -10.49
C ILE A 64 6.16 -6.36 -9.13
N ALA A 65 5.48 -6.93 -8.13
CA ALA A 65 6.04 -7.15 -6.81
C ALA A 65 7.24 -8.11 -6.84
N ALA A 66 7.15 -9.22 -7.59
CA ALA A 66 8.25 -10.16 -7.72
C ALA A 66 9.50 -9.50 -8.34
N ASP A 67 9.33 -8.71 -9.40
CA ASP A 67 10.42 -7.97 -10.05
C ASP A 67 11.09 -6.99 -9.07
N HIS A 68 10.30 -6.26 -8.28
CA HIS A 68 10.81 -5.33 -7.27
C HIS A 68 11.53 -6.05 -6.11
N LEU A 69 10.95 -7.15 -5.62
CA LEU A 69 11.44 -7.90 -4.46
C LEU A 69 12.68 -8.74 -4.77
N ALA A 70 12.93 -9.08 -6.04
CA ALA A 70 14.10 -9.85 -6.46
C ALA A 70 15.45 -9.27 -5.97
N SER A 71 15.51 -7.96 -5.76
CA SER A 71 16.70 -7.25 -5.26
C SER A 71 16.54 -6.67 -3.85
N ALA A 72 15.43 -6.93 -3.15
CA ALA A 72 15.12 -6.29 -1.87
C ALA A 72 16.10 -6.67 -0.75
N HIS A 73 16.77 -7.82 -0.82
CA HIS A 73 17.83 -8.19 0.12
C HIS A 73 19.00 -7.19 0.11
N LEU A 74 19.29 -6.54 -1.03
CA LEU A 74 20.32 -5.49 -1.13
C LEU A 74 19.93 -4.22 -0.37
N ARG A 75 18.65 -4.09 0.01
CA ARG A 75 18.08 -2.98 0.77
C ARG A 75 17.68 -3.40 2.19
N GLY A 76 18.22 -4.53 2.67
CA GLY A 76 17.99 -5.01 4.03
C GLY A 76 16.66 -5.71 4.26
N SER A 77 15.99 -6.21 3.21
CA SER A 77 14.73 -6.95 3.36
C SER A 77 14.83 -8.12 4.34
N LEU A 78 13.80 -8.23 5.18
CA LEU A 78 13.61 -9.32 6.14
C LEU A 78 12.75 -10.47 5.60
N GLY A 79 12.42 -10.47 4.29
CA GLY A 79 11.60 -11.51 3.67
C GLY A 79 10.09 -11.37 3.94
N LEU A 80 9.63 -10.21 4.42
CA LEU A 80 8.22 -9.95 4.71
C LEU A 80 7.76 -8.72 3.94
N SER A 81 6.62 -8.84 3.25
CA SER A 81 6.09 -7.75 2.43
C SER A 81 4.56 -7.68 2.47
N VAL A 82 4.04 -6.51 2.14
CA VAL A 82 2.63 -6.24 1.92
C VAL A 82 2.49 -5.65 0.52
N LEU A 83 1.61 -6.24 -0.28
CA LEU A 83 1.27 -5.78 -1.62
C LEU A 83 -0.14 -5.19 -1.60
N LEU A 84 -0.26 -3.93 -2.02
CA LEU A 84 -1.55 -3.28 -2.18
C LEU A 84 -1.84 -3.12 -3.68
N VAL A 85 -3.00 -3.60 -4.11
CA VAL A 85 -3.54 -3.42 -5.46
C VAL A 85 -4.72 -2.49 -5.36
N HIS A 86 -4.57 -1.26 -5.81
CA HIS A 86 -5.58 -0.23 -5.64
C HIS A 86 -6.22 0.12 -6.99
N ALA A 87 -7.49 -0.25 -7.14
CA ALA A 87 -8.34 0.22 -8.23
C ALA A 87 -8.96 1.57 -7.83
N GLY A 88 -8.23 2.65 -8.09
CA GLY A 88 -8.63 4.01 -7.73
C GLY A 88 -9.66 4.62 -8.68
N GLY A 89 -10.10 5.83 -8.35
CA GLY A 89 -11.03 6.61 -9.18
C GLY A 89 -10.32 7.43 -10.26
N ASP A 90 -9.07 7.80 -10.02
CA ASP A 90 -8.21 8.66 -10.83
C ASP A 90 -7.01 7.93 -11.45
N GLY A 91 -6.72 6.72 -10.98
CA GLY A 91 -5.68 5.84 -11.50
C GLY A 91 -5.74 4.46 -10.84
N ASP A 92 -4.92 3.55 -11.33
CA ASP A 92 -4.65 2.30 -10.63
C ASP A 92 -3.23 2.38 -10.02
N TYR A 93 -3.05 1.71 -8.88
CA TYR A 93 -1.81 1.75 -8.12
C TYR A 93 -1.42 0.36 -7.63
N VAL A 94 -0.11 0.11 -7.63
CA VAL A 94 0.48 -1.06 -6.96
C VAL A 94 1.54 -0.56 -5.99
N LEU A 95 1.42 -0.92 -4.71
CA LEU A 95 2.39 -0.58 -3.69
C LEU A 95 3.03 -1.84 -3.14
N VAL A 96 4.36 -1.86 -3.09
CA VAL A 96 5.15 -2.95 -2.51
C VAL A 96 5.83 -2.41 -1.27
N HIS A 97 5.25 -2.70 -0.11
CA HIS A 97 5.80 -2.36 1.19
C HIS A 97 6.65 -3.53 1.69
N THR A 98 7.92 -3.30 1.98
CA THR A 98 8.86 -4.35 2.41
C THR A 98 9.39 -4.02 3.79
N TRP A 99 9.25 -4.94 4.74
CA TRP A 99 9.89 -4.80 6.05
C TRP A 99 11.39 -5.01 5.90
N ILE A 100 12.17 -4.03 6.33
CA ILE A 100 13.63 -4.05 6.24
C ILE A 100 14.25 -3.94 7.64
N GLU A 101 15.57 -4.07 7.73
CA GLU A 101 16.32 -3.91 8.96
C GLU A 101 16.08 -2.57 9.69
N GLY A 102 16.40 -2.51 10.98
CA GLY A 102 16.37 -1.26 11.75
C GLY A 102 14.98 -0.73 12.09
N TYR A 103 13.96 -1.58 12.15
CA TYR A 103 12.55 -1.20 12.40
C TYR A 103 11.95 -0.30 11.31
N MET A 104 12.47 -0.40 10.09
CA MET A 104 12.08 0.42 8.95
C MET A 104 11.33 -0.40 7.91
N SER A 105 10.78 0.31 6.93
CA SER A 105 10.16 -0.25 5.74
C SER A 105 10.62 0.50 4.50
N ASP A 106 10.79 -0.23 3.41
CA ASP A 106 10.90 0.35 2.06
C ASP A 106 9.52 0.30 1.38
N LEU A 107 9.25 1.29 0.52
CA LEU A 107 7.98 1.39 -0.20
C LEU A 107 8.24 1.77 -1.66
N ALA A 108 7.89 0.86 -2.56
CA ALA A 108 7.77 1.17 -3.99
C ALA A 108 6.32 1.42 -4.36
N VAL A 109 6.07 2.51 -5.09
CA VAL A 109 4.76 2.88 -5.61
C VAL A 109 4.81 2.84 -7.13
N PHE A 110 3.85 2.16 -7.74
CA PHE A 110 3.64 2.11 -9.19
C PHE A 110 2.26 2.68 -9.50
N THR A 111 2.18 3.53 -10.52
CA THR A 111 0.95 4.27 -10.86
C THR A 111 0.69 4.21 -12.35
N GLY A 112 -0.58 4.23 -12.76
CA GLY A 112 -0.95 4.25 -14.17
C GLY A 112 -2.43 4.51 -14.38
N PRO A 113 -2.87 4.56 -15.65
CA PRO A 113 -4.24 4.89 -15.99
C PRO A 113 -5.23 3.81 -15.51
N VAL A 114 -6.44 4.27 -15.19
CA VAL A 114 -7.59 3.47 -14.76
C VAL A 114 -7.83 2.27 -15.70
N GLY A 115 -7.86 1.07 -15.12
CA GLY A 115 -8.17 -0.19 -15.81
C GLY A 115 -7.05 -0.74 -16.68
N ASN A 116 -5.81 -0.29 -16.52
CA ASN A 116 -4.68 -0.70 -17.35
C ASN A 116 -3.41 -0.92 -16.53
N ILE A 117 -3.36 -2.04 -15.82
CA ILE A 117 -2.26 -2.42 -14.95
C ILE A 117 -0.91 -2.59 -15.69
N ASP A 118 -0.93 -2.97 -16.97
CA ASP A 118 0.27 -3.10 -17.80
C ASP A 118 0.94 -1.74 -18.10
N ALA A 119 0.19 -0.65 -17.96
CA ALA A 119 0.68 0.71 -18.08
C ALA A 119 1.23 1.29 -16.76
N LEU A 120 1.22 0.54 -15.65
CA LEU A 120 1.82 0.99 -14.40
C LEU A 120 3.32 1.26 -14.58
N ARG A 121 3.78 2.38 -14.05
CA ARG A 121 5.20 2.78 -14.02
C ARG A 121 5.58 3.21 -12.61
N PRO A 122 6.88 3.15 -12.25
CA PRO A 122 7.33 3.70 -10.98
C PRO A 122 6.81 5.13 -10.79
N GLY A 123 6.21 5.39 -9.64
CA GLY A 123 5.76 6.72 -9.25
C GLY A 123 6.95 7.68 -9.11
N ARG A 124 6.65 8.98 -9.06
CA ARG A 124 7.69 10.00 -8.84
C ARG A 124 8.40 9.77 -7.51
N THR A 125 9.68 10.15 -7.44
CA THR A 125 10.45 10.11 -6.19
C THR A 125 9.75 10.90 -5.09
N GLY A 126 9.66 10.30 -3.90
CA GLY A 126 8.99 10.90 -2.73
C GLY A 126 7.46 10.80 -2.75
N LEU A 127 6.86 10.10 -3.72
CA LEU A 127 5.44 9.77 -3.67
C LEU A 127 5.17 8.83 -2.49
N ALA A 128 4.29 9.27 -1.60
CA ALA A 128 3.81 8.51 -0.45
C ALA A 128 2.45 7.84 -0.77
N PRO A 129 2.01 6.86 0.03
CA PRO A 129 0.68 6.29 -0.08
C PRO A 129 -0.42 7.35 0.02
N CYS A 130 -1.53 7.15 -0.69
CA CYS A 130 -2.74 7.93 -0.43
C CYS A 130 -3.36 7.55 0.93
N VAL A 131 -4.36 8.32 1.38
CA VAL A 131 -4.97 8.14 2.71
C VAL A 131 -5.56 6.75 2.93
N TRP A 132 -6.13 6.13 1.90
CA TRP A 132 -6.70 4.78 1.98
C TRP A 132 -5.64 3.68 2.03
N GLU A 133 -4.58 3.80 1.24
CA GLU A 133 -3.42 2.90 1.30
C GLU A 133 -2.70 3.02 2.65
N ALA A 134 -2.57 4.25 3.17
CA ALA A 134 -1.99 4.52 4.47
C ALA A 134 -2.77 3.85 5.61
N ALA A 135 -4.10 3.76 5.51
CA ALA A 135 -4.90 3.04 6.51
C ALA A 135 -4.57 1.54 6.55
N VAL A 136 -4.39 0.91 5.39
CA VAL A 136 -3.96 -0.50 5.31
C VAL A 136 -2.53 -0.68 5.85
N LEU A 137 -1.61 0.22 5.49
CA LEU A 137 -0.23 0.18 5.98
C LEU A 137 -0.13 0.44 7.49
N ALA A 138 -1.01 1.27 8.05
CA ALA A 138 -1.10 1.48 9.50
C ALA A 138 -1.52 0.19 10.22
N HIS A 139 -2.54 -0.50 9.70
CA HIS A 139 -2.91 -1.84 10.20
C HIS A 139 -1.73 -2.80 10.16
N GLU A 140 -1.02 -2.87 9.02
CA GLU A 140 0.11 -3.78 8.88
C GLU A 140 1.28 -3.45 9.80
N ARG A 141 1.54 -2.16 10.03
CA ARG A 141 2.53 -1.71 11.01
C ARG A 141 2.16 -2.18 12.42
N ASP A 142 0.89 -2.06 12.79
CA ASP A 142 0.41 -2.47 14.11
C ASP A 142 0.41 -3.99 14.26
N ALA A 143 -0.01 -4.73 13.22
CA ALA A 143 0.05 -6.18 13.19
C ALA A 143 1.48 -6.70 13.26
N PHE A 144 2.41 -6.09 12.52
CA PHE A 144 3.83 -6.44 12.56
C PHE A 144 4.42 -6.17 13.96
N SER A 145 4.12 -5.02 14.55
CA SER A 145 4.60 -4.68 15.89
C SER A 145 4.05 -5.67 16.93
N ARG A 146 2.73 -5.91 16.92
CA ARG A 146 2.04 -6.78 17.88
C ARG A 146 2.46 -8.26 17.78
N HIS A 147 2.47 -8.81 16.57
CA HIS A 147 2.68 -10.25 16.36
C HIS A 147 4.13 -10.60 16.11
N VAL A 148 4.81 -9.80 15.29
CA VAL A 148 6.23 -10.01 15.01
C VAL A 148 7.01 -9.44 16.15
N LEU A 149 7.16 -8.14 16.36
CA LEU A 149 8.13 -7.60 17.33
C LEU A 149 7.85 -7.98 18.80
N ASP A 150 6.62 -7.77 19.26
CA ASP A 150 6.22 -7.96 20.66
C ASP A 150 5.70 -9.37 20.95
N GLY A 151 5.53 -10.19 19.91
CA GLY A 151 5.00 -11.54 20.03
C GLY A 151 5.91 -12.48 20.84
N ALA A 152 5.29 -13.31 21.68
CA ALA A 152 5.99 -14.35 22.43
C ALA A 152 6.02 -15.70 21.68
N GLY A 153 7.02 -16.53 21.96
CA GLY A 153 7.15 -17.87 21.39
C GLY A 153 8.02 -17.95 20.12
N ALA A 154 7.89 -19.06 19.40
CA ALA A 154 8.68 -19.33 18.20
C ALA A 154 8.37 -18.32 17.08
N VAL A 155 9.39 -17.98 16.29
CA VAL A 155 9.28 -16.99 15.20
C VAL A 155 8.23 -17.42 14.18
N GLU A 156 8.14 -18.70 13.87
CA GLU A 156 7.19 -19.26 12.90
C GLU A 156 5.73 -19.05 13.35
N ALA A 157 5.46 -19.16 14.65
CA ALA A 157 4.13 -18.91 15.21
C ALA A 157 3.78 -17.42 15.17
N ARG A 158 4.74 -16.54 15.46
CA ARG A 158 4.62 -15.08 15.35
C ARG A 158 4.33 -14.65 13.91
N LEU A 159 5.06 -15.20 12.94
CA LEU A 159 4.84 -14.94 11.52
C LEU A 159 3.49 -15.49 11.03
N ALA A 160 3.06 -16.65 11.53
CA ALA A 160 1.74 -17.18 11.22
C ALA A 160 0.62 -16.27 11.74
N ALA A 161 0.76 -15.75 12.96
CA ALA A 161 -0.18 -14.78 13.53
C ALA A 161 -0.24 -13.48 12.72
N TRP A 162 0.92 -12.92 12.33
CA TRP A 162 0.97 -11.74 11.46
C TRP A 162 0.32 -11.97 10.09
N ARG A 163 0.55 -13.14 9.46
CA ARG A 163 -0.08 -13.51 8.19
C ARG A 163 -1.60 -13.61 8.28
N ALA A 164 -2.12 -14.07 9.42
CA ALA A 164 -3.55 -14.21 9.65
C ALA A 164 -4.27 -12.91 10.04
N ASP A 165 -3.56 -11.93 10.59
CA ASP A 165 -4.14 -10.64 11.01
C ASP A 165 -4.35 -9.71 9.81
N VAL A 166 -5.50 -9.84 9.14
CA VAL A 166 -5.83 -9.10 7.92
C VAL A 166 -6.86 -7.99 8.14
N LEU A 167 -6.74 -6.91 7.38
CA LEU A 167 -7.74 -5.86 7.33
C LEU A 167 -8.76 -6.13 6.22
N GLU A 168 -10.04 -6.08 6.58
CA GLU A 168 -11.17 -6.19 5.65
C GLU A 168 -12.27 -5.19 6.02
N GLY A 169 -13.08 -4.77 5.04
CA GLY A 169 -14.19 -3.85 5.22
C GLY A 169 -13.96 -2.52 4.53
N GLU A 170 -14.31 -1.41 5.17
CA GLU A 170 -14.15 -0.07 4.61
C GLU A 170 -13.08 0.74 5.35
N VAL A 171 -12.24 1.44 4.60
CA VAL A 171 -11.27 2.41 5.14
C VAL A 171 -11.56 3.81 4.63
N ARG A 172 -11.23 4.82 5.43
CA ARG A 172 -11.34 6.25 5.10
C ARG A 172 -10.02 6.94 5.37
#